data_AF-A0A944CN69-F1
#
_entry.id   AF-A0A944CN69-F1
#
_cell.length_a   1.000
_cell.length_b   1.000
_cell.length_c   1.000
_cell.angle_alpha   90.00
_cell.angle_beta   90.00
_cell.angle_gamma   90.00
#
_symmetry.space_group_name_H-M   'P 1'
#
loop_
_entity.id
_entity.type
_entity.pdbx_description
1 polymer ?
#
loop_
_entity_poly.entity_id
_entity_poly.type
_entity_poly.pdbx_seq_one_letter_code
_entity_poly.pdbx_strand_id
1 'polypeptide(L)'
;MKYFILYSLYSPEFTKELYFKSKSMEHLLERIRRYTKVCLVTSHGNINTNQVISIYAREINPSHVSLNKTKFDTINKNKSYSTKDLE
;
A
#
# COMPACT_ATOMS: atom_id res chain seq x y z
N MET A 1 -7.99 -12.68 -1.92
CA MET A 1 -7.00 -11.59 -1.74
C MET A 1 -7.22 -10.53 -2.79
N LYS A 2 -7.27 -9.26 -2.39
CA LYS A 2 -7.57 -8.11 -3.25
C LYS A 2 -6.32 -7.28 -3.51
N TYR A 3 -6.33 -6.54 -4.61
CA TYR A 3 -5.22 -5.69 -5.05
C TYR A 3 -5.64 -4.23 -4.93
N PHE A 4 -4.72 -3.40 -4.49
CA PHE A 4 -5.01 -1.99 -4.23
C PHE A 4 -3.90 -1.11 -4.78
N ILE A 5 -4.30 0.08 -5.23
CA ILE A 5 -3.39 1.21 -5.43
C ILE A 5 -3.59 2.16 -4.25
N LEU A 6 -2.49 2.49 -3.59
CA LEU A 6 -2.41 3.49 -2.56
C LEU A 6 -1.77 4.74 -3.16
N TYR A 7 -2.50 5.85 -3.11
CA TYR A 7 -2.04 7.16 -3.50
C TYR A 7 -1.69 7.93 -2.23
N SER A 8 -0.40 8.21 -2.06
CA SER A 8 0.10 9.02 -0.94
C SER A 8 0.47 10.40 -1.46
N LEU A 9 -0.29 11.42 -1.04
CA LEU A 9 -0.02 12.81 -1.36
C LEU A 9 0.94 13.38 -0.31
N TYR A 10 2.14 13.77 -0.72
CA TYR A 10 3.14 14.37 0.18
C TYR A 10 3.21 15.90 0.04
N SER A 11 2.95 16.42 -1.15
CA SER A 11 2.78 17.84 -1.46
C SER A 11 1.85 17.99 -2.67
N PRO A 12 1.31 19.20 -2.96
CA PRO A 12 0.43 19.41 -4.12
C PRO A 12 0.99 18.91 -5.45
N GLU A 13 2.31 18.90 -5.61
CA GLU A 13 3.00 18.45 -6.83
C GLU A 13 3.58 17.04 -6.72
N PHE A 14 3.57 16.42 -5.54
CA PHE A 14 4.17 15.11 -5.32
C PHE A 14 3.19 14.11 -4.73
N THR A 15 2.70 13.23 -5.61
CA THR A 15 1.92 12.04 -5.25
C THR A 15 2.72 10.78 -5.59
N LYS A 16 2.74 9.83 -4.66
CA LYS A 16 3.34 8.51 -4.87
C LYS A 16 2.27 7.46 -5.02
N GLU A 17 2.37 6.68 -6.09
CA GLU A 17 1.58 5.45 -6.26
C GLU A 17 2.31 4.25 -5.66
N LEU A 18 1.60 3.47 -4.87
CA LEU A 18 2.09 2.24 -4.28
C LEU A 18 1.08 1.13 -4.51
N TYR A 19 1.56 -0.04 -4.88
CA TYR A 19 0.70 -1.19 -5.15
C TYR A 19 0.77 -2.17 -3.99
N PHE A 20 -0.39 -2.67 -3.56
CA PHE A 20 -0.55 -3.51 -2.39
C PHE A 20 -1.48 -4.70 -2.63
N LYS A 21 -1.31 -5.73 -1.83
CA LYS A 21 -2.23 -6.86 -1.70
C LYS A 21 -2.74 -6.92 -0.27
N SER A 22 -4.06 -6.89 -0.07
CA SER A 22 -4.71 -6.93 1.25
C SER A 22 -6.02 -7.73 1.22
N LYS A 23 -6.50 -8.17 2.39
CA LYS A 23 -7.71 -9.00 2.50
C LYS A 23 -8.95 -8.22 2.06
N SER A 24 -9.06 -6.99 2.57
CA SER A 24 -10.11 -6.03 2.27
C SER A 24 -9.56 -4.60 2.35
N MET A 25 -10.40 -3.62 2.00
CA MET A 25 -10.08 -2.20 2.14
C MET A 25 -9.90 -1.82 3.61
N GLU A 26 -10.81 -2.27 4.47
CA GLU A 26 -10.80 -2.04 5.91
C GLU A 26 -9.50 -2.55 6.51
N HIS A 27 -9.09 -3.77 6.14
CA HIS A 27 -7.84 -4.36 6.60
C HIS A 27 -6.61 -3.56 6.12
N LEU A 28 -6.62 -3.05 4.88
CA LEU A 28 -5.54 -2.20 4.39
C LEU A 28 -5.45 -0.88 5.16
N LEU A 29 -6.60 -0.23 5.38
CA LEU A 29 -6.68 1.04 6.10
C LEU A 29 -6.33 0.89 7.58
N GLU A 30 -6.77 -0.20 8.22
CA GLU A 30 -6.37 -0.53 9.59
C GLU A 30 -4.88 -0.74 9.68
N ARG A 31 -4.27 -1.46 8.72
CA ARG A 31 -2.83 -1.62 8.64
C ARG A 31 -2.14 -0.26 8.55
N ILE A 32 -2.56 0.59 7.62
CA ILE A 32 -2.06 1.97 7.49
C ILE A 32 -2.18 2.71 8.83
N ARG A 33 -3.34 2.65 9.49
CA ARG A 33 -3.61 3.30 10.78
C ARG A 33 -2.73 2.79 11.92
N ARG A 34 -2.45 1.49 11.97
CA ARG A 34 -1.55 0.89 12.97
C ARG A 34 -0.11 1.34 12.79
N TYR A 35 0.31 1.62 11.55
CA TYR A 35 1.68 1.99 11.21
C TYR A 35 1.90 3.50 10.95
N THR A 36 0.83 4.32 10.95
CA THR A 36 0.88 5.76 10.62
C THR A 36 1.71 6.62 11.56
N LYS A 37 2.24 6.10 12.68
CA LYS A 37 3.06 6.93 13.58
C LYS A 37 4.48 7.21 13.08
N VAL A 38 5.03 6.46 12.11
CA VAL A 38 6.32 6.78 11.45
C VAL A 38 6.46 6.11 10.07
N CYS A 39 6.11 4.81 9.98
CA CYS A 39 6.49 3.99 8.84
C CYS A 39 5.61 2.76 8.67
N LEU A 40 5.10 2.54 7.45
CA LEU A 40 4.50 1.30 6.99
C LEU A 40 5.61 0.28 6.70
N VAL A 41 5.84 -0.65 7.63
CA VAL A 41 6.81 -1.74 7.45
C VAL A 41 6.26 -2.75 6.45
N THR A 42 7.06 -3.09 5.46
CA THR A 42 6.79 -4.08 4.42
C THR A 42 7.89 -5.15 4.44
N SER A 43 7.70 -6.25 3.71
CA SER A 43 8.72 -7.31 3.60
C SER A 43 10.02 -6.89 2.89
N HIS A 44 10.13 -5.66 2.39
CA HIS A 44 11.31 -5.14 1.70
C HIS A 44 11.77 -3.77 2.17
N GLY A 45 11.29 -3.32 3.33
CA GLY A 45 11.66 -2.03 3.91
C GLY A 45 10.44 -1.25 4.39
N ASN A 46 10.61 0.06 4.57
CA ASN A 46 9.64 0.87 5.27
C ASN A 46 9.14 2.01 4.35
N ILE A 47 7.83 2.21 4.30
CA ILE A 47 7.21 3.33 3.60
C ILE A 47 6.98 4.43 4.60
N ASN A 48 7.72 5.53 4.49
CA ASN A 48 7.62 6.67 5.40
C ASN A 48 6.26 7.38 5.21
N THR A 49 5.49 7.46 6.30
CA THR A 49 4.15 8.08 6.31
C THR A 49 4.14 9.46 6.97
N ASN A 50 5.24 9.89 7.61
CA ASN A 50 5.29 11.10 8.45
C ASN A 50 5.15 12.43 7.70
N GLN A 51 5.09 12.40 6.38
CA GLN A 51 4.97 13.61 5.55
C GLN A 51 3.80 13.50 4.55
N VAL A 52 2.88 12.57 4.77
CA VAL A 52 1.75 12.37 3.87
C VAL A 52 0.58 13.25 4.32
N ILE A 53 0.17 14.18 3.45
CA ILE A 53 -0.99 15.07 3.62
C ILE A 53 -2.29 14.24 3.60
N SER A 54 -2.39 13.30 2.65
CA SER A 54 -3.56 12.42 2.54
C SER A 54 -3.21 11.10 1.89
N ILE A 55 -3.96 10.07 2.26
CA ILE A 55 -3.84 8.72 1.71
C ILE A 55 -5.19 8.33 1.13
N TYR A 56 -5.18 7.93 -0.15
CA TYR A 56 -6.35 7.37 -0.82
C TYR A 56 -6.04 5.95 -1.32
N ALA A 57 -6.96 5.02 -1.09
CA ALA A 57 -6.82 3.64 -1.51
C ALA A 57 -7.93 3.27 -2.50
N ARG A 58 -7.58 2.60 -3.59
CA ARG A 58 -8.50 2.10 -4.60
C ARG A 58 -8.29 0.61 -4.82
N GLU A 59 -9.35 -0.18 -4.70
CA GLU A 59 -9.32 -1.59 -5.12
C GLU A 59 -9.24 -1.68 -6.65
N ILE A 60 -8.40 -2.58 -7.15
CA ILE A 60 -8.20 -2.80 -8.58
C ILE A 60 -8.28 -4.29 -8.93
N ASN A 61 -8.74 -4.57 -10.15
CA ASN A 61 -8.55 -5.87 -10.78
C ASN A 61 -7.23 -5.84 -11.59
N PRO A 62 -6.22 -6.66 -11.26
CA PRO A 62 -4.96 -6.73 -12.01
C PRO A 62 -5.13 -7.01 -13.50
N SER A 63 -6.19 -7.72 -13.89
CA SER A 63 -6.47 -8.02 -15.29
C SER A 63 -6.95 -6.80 -16.08
N HIS A 64 -7.45 -5.77 -15.39
CA HIS A 64 -7.98 -4.53 -16.01
C HIS A 64 -7.03 -3.34 -15.88
N VAL A 65 -5.93 -3.50 -15.13
CA VAL A 65 -4.90 -2.48 -14.99
C VAL A 65 -3.65 -3.00 -15.67
N SER A 66 -3.09 -2.24 -16.62
CA SER A 66 -1.83 -2.60 -17.25
C SER A 66 -0.68 -2.46 -16.24
N LEU A 67 -0.51 -3.49 -15.42
CA LEU A 67 0.54 -3.61 -14.43
C LEU A 67 1.78 -4.14 -15.15
N ASN A 68 2.77 -3.28 -15.36
CA ASN A 68 4.07 -3.75 -15.83
C ASN A 68 4.76 -4.60 -14.75
N LYS A 69 5.80 -5.33 -15.15
CA LYS A 69 6.56 -6.26 -14.28
C LYS A 69 7.00 -5.58 -12.97
N THR A 70 7.46 -4.33 -13.05
CA THR A 70 7.88 -3.53 -11.89
C THR A 70 6.75 -3.31 -10.88
N LYS A 71 5.54 -2.97 -11.34
CA LYS A 71 4.37 -2.78 -10.45
C LYS A 71 3.97 -4.09 -9.78
N PHE A 72 4.05 -5.22 -10.49
CA PHE A 72 3.82 -6.54 -9.90
C PHE A 72 4.87 -6.91 -8.83
N ASP A 73 6.13 -6.60 -9.08
CA ASP A 73 7.20 -6.80 -8.10
C ASP A 73 6.97 -5.94 -6.85
N THR A 74 6.50 -4.70 -7.03
CA THR A 74 6.12 -3.82 -5.92
C THR A 74 4.98 -4.41 -5.08
N ILE A 75 3.95 -5.01 -5.70
CA ILE A 75 2.86 -5.70 -4.97
C ILE A 75 3.42 -6.82 -4.10
N ASN A 76 4.36 -7.59 -4.64
CA ASN A 76 4.96 -8.71 -3.93
C ASN A 76 5.89 -8.27 -2.79
N LYS A 77 6.56 -7.13 -2.95
CA LYS A 77 7.45 -6.53 -1.95
C LYS A 77 6.70 -5.78 -0.85
N ASN A 78 5.54 -5.21 -1.16
CA ASN A 78 4.71 -4.49 -0.20
C ASN A 78 3.73 -5.38 0.59
N LYS A 79 4.00 -6.70 0.62
CA LYS A 79 3.26 -7.66 1.44
C LYS A 79 3.47 -7.38 2.93
N SER A 80 2.49 -7.75 3.75
CA SER A 80 2.61 -7.68 5.21
C SER A 80 3.82 -8.45 5.69
N TYR A 81 4.53 -7.87 6.65
CA TYR A 81 5.66 -8.52 7.33
C TYR A 81 5.19 -9.53 8.37
N SER A 82 4.01 -9.34 8.98
CA SER A 82 3.47 -10.25 10.00
C SER A 82 2.38 -11.16 9.45
N THR A 83 2.44 -12.44 9.81
CA THR A 83 1.34 -13.40 9.62
C THR A 83 0.11 -13.05 10.48
N LYS A 84 0.25 -12.20 11.51
CA LYS A 84 -0.90 -11.67 12.27
C LYS A 84 -1.77 -10.71 11.47
N ASP A 85 -1.24 -10.16 10.37
CA ASP A 85 -2.04 -9.42 9.38
C ASP A 85 -2.73 -10.38 8.37
N LEU A 86 -2.45 -11.69 8.47
CA LEU A 86 -3.09 -12.75 7.69
C LEU A 86 -4.13 -13.53 8.50
N GLU A 87 -4.23 -13.31 9.81
CA GLU A 87 -5.33 -13.75 10.69
C GLU A 87 -6.53 -12.81 10.59
#